data_AF-A0A2P6FJB4-F1
#
_entry.id   AF-A0A2P6FJB4-F1
#
_cell.length_a   1.000
_cell.length_b   1.000
_cell.length_c   1.000
_cell.angle_alpha   90.00
_cell.angle_beta   90.00
_cell.angle_gamma   90.00
#
_symmetry.space_group_name_H-M   'P 1'
#
loop_
_entity.id
_entity.type
_entity.pdbx_description
1 polymer ?
#
loop_
_entity_poly.entity_id
_entity_poly.type
_entity_poly.pdbx_seq_one_letter_code
_entity_poly.pdbx_strand_id
1 'polypeptide(L)' 'MLNNIGLPGILLIAVVVLVLFGRGKISGLMGEVGKGITSFKKGISEGKAELEKAEEEAVSEVKDVTPEKDKS' A
#
# COMPACT_ATOMS: atom_id res chain seq x y z
N MET A 1 -19.32 -30.56 -13.97
CA MET A 1 -20.50 -29.86 -13.40
C MET A 1 -20.16 -28.92 -12.22
N LEU A 2 -18.94 -28.90 -11.68
CA LEU A 2 -18.53 -28.00 -10.58
C LEU A 2 -17.95 -26.64 -11.02
N ASN A 3 -17.77 -26.40 -12.33
CA ASN A 3 -17.14 -25.18 -12.86
C ASN A 3 -17.98 -23.90 -12.65
N ASN A 4 -19.24 -24.05 -12.22
CA ASN A 4 -20.15 -22.94 -11.93
C ASN A 4 -20.20 -22.58 -10.44
N ILE A 5 -19.30 -23.07 -9.58
CA ILE A 5 -19.34 -22.77 -8.14
C ILE A 5 -18.35 -21.66 -7.76
N GLY A 6 -17.26 -21.47 -8.51
CA GLY A 6 -16.24 -20.47 -8.17
C GLY A 6 -16.79 -19.03 -8.19
N LEU A 7 -17.01 -18.48 -9.38
CA LEU A 7 -17.53 -17.11 -9.52
C LEU A 7 -18.99 -16.97 -9.05
N PRO A 8 -19.92 -17.88 -9.41
CA PRO A 8 -21.33 -17.74 -9.02
C PRO A 8 -21.58 -17.99 -7.52
N GLY A 9 -20.79 -18.88 -6.88
CA GLY A 9 -20.91 -19.13 -5.45
C GLY A 9 -20.46 -17.94 -4.60
N ILE A 10 -19.37 -17.27 -4.99
CA ILE A 10 -18.92 -16.04 -4.33
C ILE A 10 -19.98 -14.93 -4.44
N LEU A 11 -20.62 -14.79 -5.60
CA LEU A 11 -21.73 -13.85 -5.82
C LEU A 11 -22.91 -14.12 -4.88
N LEU A 12 -23.29 -15.39 -4.72
CA LEU A 12 -24.38 -15.79 -3.81
C LEU A 12 -24.04 -15.44 -2.35
N ILE A 13 -22.82 -15.74 -1.92
CA ILE A 13 -22.34 -15.40 -0.57
C ILE A 13 -22.35 -13.88 -0.37
N ALA A 14 -21.88 -13.11 -1.34
CA ALA A 14 -21.88 -11.64 -1.28
C ALA A 14 -23.30 -11.07 -1.12
N VAL A 15 -24.28 -11.63 -1.83
CA VAL A 15 -25.69 -11.23 -1.70
C VAL A 15 -26.24 -11.58 -0.30
N VAL A 16 -25.97 -12.78 0.22
CA VAL A 16 -26.41 -13.18 1.56
C VAL A 16 -25.83 -12.25 2.63
N VAL A 17 -24.54 -11.95 2.56
CA VAL A 17 -23.88 -11.00 3.47
C VAL A 17 -24.47 -9.60 3.33
N LEU A 18 -24.73 -9.13 2.12
CA LEU A 18 -25.37 -7.83 1.88
C LEU A 18 -26.76 -7.75 2.50
N VAL A 19 -27.56 -8.82 2.46
CA VAL A 19 -28.90 -8.88 3.05
C VAL A 19 -28.83 -8.87 4.59
N LEU A 20 -27.91 -9.64 5.17
CA LEU A 20 -27.76 -9.72 6.64
C LEU A 20 -27.22 -8.44 7.26
N PHE A 21 -26.22 -7.83 6.62
CA PHE A 21 -25.56 -6.63 7.14
C PHE A 21 -26.20 -5.33 6.62
N GLY A 22 -26.88 -5.38 5.48
CA GLY A 22 -27.50 -4.22 4.83
C GLY A 22 -26.47 -3.32 4.13
N ARG A 23 -26.89 -2.68 3.03
CA ARG A 23 -26.07 -1.74 2.23
C ARG A 23 -25.46 -0.58 3.04
N GLY A 24 -26.15 -0.12 4.09
CA GLY A 24 -25.73 1.03 4.89
C GLY A 24 -24.53 0.73 5.82
N LYS A 25 -24.51 -0.43 6.47
CA LYS A 25 -23.45 -0.78 7.44
C LYS A 25 -22.13 -1.09 6.74
N ILE A 26 -22.17 -1.76 5.60
CA ILE A 26 -20.97 -2.12 4.83
C ILE A 26 -20.31 -0.87 4.23
N SER A 27 -21.07 0.10 3.75
CA SER A 27 -20.52 1.33 3.18
C SER A 27 -19.74 2.17 4.19
N GLY A 28 -20.21 2.26 5.44
CA GLY A 28 -19.51 2.97 6.51
C GLY A 28 -18.18 2.29 6.85
N LEU A 29 -18.22 0.97 7.10
CA LEU A 29 -17.05 0.17 7.43
C LEU A 29 -15.99 0.18 6.31
N MET A 30 -16.42 0.06 5.05
CA MET A 30 -15.50 0.12 3.91
C MET A 30 -14.85 1.49 3.75
N GLY A 31 -15.55 2.57 4.11
CA GLY A 31 -14.98 3.92 4.11
C GLY A 31 -13.89 4.10 5.18
N GLU A 32 -14.12 3.61 6.40
CA GLU A 32 -13.15 3.67 7.50
C GLU A 32 -11.94 2.78 7.25
N VAL A 33 -12.16 1.54 6.78
CA VAL A 33 -11.10 0.61 6.40
C VAL A 33 -10.30 1.16 5.20
N GLY A 34 -10.97 1.75 4.20
CA GLY A 34 -10.32 2.34 3.03
C GLY A 34 -9.40 3.51 3.38
N LYS A 35 -9.81 4.36 4.33
CA LYS A 35 -8.95 5.42 4.89
C LYS A 35 -7.74 4.84 5.61
N GLY A 36 -7.92 3.80 6.42
CA GLY A 36 -6.82 3.09 7.11
C GLY A 36 -5.79 2.51 6.13
N ILE A 37 -6.24 1.80 5.10
CA ILE A 37 -5.38 1.23 4.05
C ILE A 37 -4.66 2.35 3.28
N THR A 38 -5.34 3.46 2.99
CA THR A 38 -4.74 4.58 2.25
C THR A 38 -3.63 5.25 3.06
N SER A 39 -3.87 5.54 4.34
CA SER A 39 -2.85 6.11 5.23
C SER A 39 -1.67 5.14 5.44
N PHE A 40 -1.94 3.84 5.55
CA PHE A 40 -0.89 2.83 5.64
C PHE A 40 -0.03 2.76 4.37
N LYS A 41 -0.66 2.75 3.19
CA LYS A 41 0.05 2.78 1.90
C LYS A 41 0.88 4.05 1.74
N LYS A 42 0.32 5.20 2.15
CA LYS A 42 1.01 6.49 2.13
C LYS A 42 2.23 6.46 3.06
N GLY A 43 2.08 6.02 4.30
CA GLY A 43 3.19 5.89 5.25
C GLY A 43 4.31 4.95 4.78
N ILE A 44 3.99 3.83 4.13
CA ILE A 44 5.03 2.96 3.53
C ILE A 44 5.76 3.65 2.38
N SER A 45 5.02 4.38 1.54
CA SER A 45 5.60 5.06 0.38
C SER A 45 6.48 6.23 0.79
N GLU A 46 6.05 6.98 1.80
CA GLU A 46 6.83 8.06 2.42
C GLU A 46 8.07 7.51 3.12
N GLY A 47 7.94 6.44 3.91
CA GLY A 47 9.10 5.80 4.55
C GLY A 47 10.12 5.28 3.53
N LYS A 48 9.68 4.71 2.41
CA LYS A 48 10.60 4.29 1.34
C LYS A 48 11.31 5.49 0.68
N ALA A 49 10.59 6.57 0.43
CA ALA A 49 11.16 7.79 -0.14
C ALA A 49 12.14 8.48 0.83
N GLU A 50 11.84 8.50 2.13
CA GLU A 50 12.75 9.04 3.16
C GLU A 50 14.03 8.22 3.28
N LEU A 51 13.94 6.89 3.18
CA LEU A 51 15.12 6.02 3.16
C LEU A 51 15.98 6.24 1.91
N GLU A 52 15.37 6.34 0.73
CA GLU A 52 16.10 6.64 -0.51
C GLU A 52 16.74 8.03 -0.49
N LYS A 53 16.05 9.01 0.10
CA LYS A 53 16.57 10.39 0.22
C LYS A 53 17.68 10.50 1.25
N ALA A 54 17.57 9.79 2.38
CA ALA A 54 18.62 9.69 3.38
C ALA A 54 19.87 8.98 2.83
N GLU A 55 19.68 7.97 1.97
CA GLU A 55 20.77 7.29 1.27
C GLU A 55 21.42 8.20 0.21
N GLU A 56 20.64 8.98 -0.54
CA GLU A 56 21.14 9.96 -1.51
C GLU A 56 21.90 11.11 -0.84
N GLU A 57 21.40 11.63 0.28
CA GLU A 57 22.08 12.67 1.09
C GLU A 57 23.39 12.13 1.71
N ALA A 58 23.38 10.91 2.27
CA ALA A 58 24.59 10.27 2.80
C ALA A 58 25.64 9.98 1.70
N VAL A 59 25.22 9.56 0.51
CA VAL A 59 26.14 9.35 -0.63
C VAL A 59 26.67 10.67 -1.17
N SER A 60 25.93 11.78 -1.05
CA SER A 60 26.39 13.11 -1.42
C SER A 60 27.43 13.68 -0.44
N GLU A 61 27.26 13.49 0.88
CA GLU A 61 28.26 13.89 1.89
C GLU A 61 29.55 13.07 1.80
N VAL A 62 29.48 11.76 1.51
CA VAL A 62 30.67 10.91 1.39
C VAL A 62 31.47 11.21 0.11
N LYS A 63 30.83 11.70 -0.95
CA LYS A 63 31.53 12.11 -2.18
C LYS A 63 32.30 13.43 -2.04
N ASP A 64 31.88 14.33 -1.16
CA ASP A 64 32.52 15.65 -0.96
C ASP A 64 33.84 15.58 -0.16
N VAL A 65 34.16 14.43 0.44
CA VAL A 65 35.39 14.21 1.22
C VAL A 65 36.48 13.40 0.51
N THR A 66 36.33 13.08 -0.78
CA THR A 66 37.41 12.46 -1.57
C THR A 66 38.19 13.54 -2.33
N PRO A 67 39.37 13.99 -1.84
CA PRO A 67 40.18 14.92 -2.61
C PRO A 67 40.62 14.27 -3.92
N GLU A 68 40.37 14.95 -5.04
CA GLU A 68 41.05 14.72 -6.32
C GLU A 68 42.56 14.82 -6.09
N LYS A 69 43.25 13.69 -5.88
CA LYS A 69 44.71 13.67 -5.96
C LYS A 69 45.24 12.29 -6.33
N ASP A 70 45.15 11.97 -7.61
CA ASP A 70 46.17 11.16 -8.27
C ASP A 70 46.35 11.62 -9.73
N LYS A 71 46.99 12.78 -9.85
CA LYS A 71 47.75 13.20 -11.03
C LYS A 71 49.05 13.79 -10.52
N SER A 72 50.10 12.99 -10.45
CA SER A 72 51.50 13.41 -10.54
C SER A 72 52.35 12.19 -10.91
#